data_AF-A0A437UW10-F1
#
_entry.id   AF-A0A437UW10-F1
#
_cell.length_a   1.000
_cell.length_b   1.000
_cell.length_c   1.000
_cell.angle_alpha   90.00
_cell.angle_beta   90.00
_cell.angle_gamma   90.00
#
_symmetry.space_group_name_H-M   'P 1'
#
loop_
_entity.id
_entity.type
_entity.pdbx_description
1 polymer ?
#
loop_
_entity_poly.entity_id
_entity_poly.type
_entity_poly.pdbx_seq_one_letter_code
_entity_poly.pdbx_strand_id
1 'polypeptide(L)'
;MFARLKDCLPKHHPELLLDFDEYVETWGELIETGYGSIVADEKILPSLSLRGDAGARLFVEAALVLCYDAMRTWCKGRRVPDKARISLENAVVDEVGRRVLGEEATGEFSSLYRVRLALFSQLMPGSGKTDKDAVLHELVGAARYAASRCSSRDEERDVEGIQLLALHFVRAHALFLQLSANSIPDGNTILFKKPRFIVREGE
;
A
#
# COMPACT_ATOMS: atom_id res chain seq x y z
N MET A 1 -19.07 -36.22 25.26
CA MET A 1 -19.94 -35.04 25.06
C MET A 1 -19.18 -33.73 25.31
N PHE A 2 -18.42 -33.60 26.40
CA PHE A 2 -17.56 -32.42 26.69
C PHE A 2 -16.44 -32.14 25.68
N ALA A 3 -15.91 -33.16 25.00
CA ALA A 3 -14.86 -32.96 23.99
C ALA A 3 -15.31 -32.18 22.74
N ARG A 4 -16.61 -32.20 22.42
CA ARG A 4 -17.18 -31.45 21.27
C ARG A 4 -17.56 -30.00 21.59
N LEU A 5 -17.55 -29.61 22.87
CA LEU A 5 -17.88 -28.25 23.29
C LEU A 5 -16.70 -27.28 23.09
N LYS A 6 -15.46 -27.76 23.18
CA LYS A 6 -14.25 -26.94 22.91
C LYS A 6 -14.21 -26.44 21.46
N ASP A 7 -14.69 -27.24 20.51
CA ASP A 7 -14.77 -26.86 19.09
C ASP A 7 -15.95 -25.91 18.78
N CYS A 8 -16.87 -25.72 19.74
CA CYS A 8 -17.98 -24.77 19.66
C CYS A 8 -17.74 -23.48 20.44
N LEU A 9 -16.66 -23.41 21.23
CA LEU A 9 -16.25 -22.18 21.88
C LEU A 9 -15.58 -21.30 20.83
N PRO A 10 -15.93 -20.00 20.71
CA PRO A 10 -15.22 -19.11 19.83
C PRO A 10 -13.74 -19.16 20.20
N LYS A 11 -12.88 -19.49 19.23
CA LYS A 11 -11.45 -19.28 19.38
C LYS A 11 -11.28 -17.79 19.71
N HIS A 12 -10.89 -17.49 20.94
CA HIS A 12 -10.45 -16.15 21.29
C HIS A 12 -9.11 -15.94 20.58
N HIS A 13 -9.18 -15.47 19.34
CA HIS A 13 -8.00 -14.91 18.70
C HIS A 13 -7.58 -13.68 19.51
N PRO A 14 -6.29 -13.47 19.77
CA PRO A 14 -5.84 -12.22 20.35
C PRO A 14 -6.26 -11.08 19.40
N GLU A 15 -7.14 -10.20 19.88
CA GLU A 15 -7.54 -8.98 19.19
C GLU A 15 -6.74 -7.82 19.78
N LEU A 16 -6.05 -7.07 18.92
CA LEU A 16 -5.40 -5.82 19.28
C LEU A 16 -6.34 -4.68 18.91
N LEU A 17 -6.63 -3.80 19.86
CA LEU A 17 -7.33 -2.55 19.59
C LEU A 17 -6.29 -1.45 19.42
N LEU A 18 -6.01 -1.11 18.17
CA LEU A 18 -5.12 -0.02 17.82
C LEU A 18 -5.89 1.29 17.80
N ASP A 19 -5.27 2.35 18.33
CA ASP A 19 -5.73 3.69 18.05
C ASP A 19 -5.44 4.10 16.60
N PHE A 20 -5.86 5.31 16.23
CA PHE A 20 -5.72 5.78 14.86
C PHE A 20 -4.24 5.94 14.45
N ASP A 21 -3.41 6.47 15.35
CA ASP A 21 -2.03 6.79 15.04
C ASP A 21 -1.19 5.49 15.01
N GLU A 22 -1.43 4.55 15.92
CA GLU A 22 -0.85 3.19 15.89
C GLU A 22 -1.20 2.43 14.60
N TYR A 23 -2.45 2.54 14.15
CA TYR A 23 -2.88 1.92 12.89
C TYR A 23 -2.25 2.58 11.66
N VAL A 24 -2.05 3.91 11.69
CA VAL A 24 -1.31 4.64 10.66
C VAL A 24 0.15 4.19 10.61
N GLU A 25 0.81 4.09 11.76
CA GLU A 25 2.18 3.58 11.87
C GLU A 25 2.30 2.16 11.31
N THR A 26 1.35 1.28 11.63
CA THR A 26 1.31 -0.09 11.10
C THR A 26 1.27 -0.11 9.57
N TRP A 27 0.45 0.74 8.94
CA TRP A 27 0.45 0.88 7.47
C TRP A 27 1.76 1.45 6.95
N GLY A 28 2.31 2.45 7.63
CA GLY A 28 3.60 3.07 7.31
C GLY A 28 4.73 2.04 7.28
N GLU A 29 4.83 1.17 8.28
CA GLU A 29 5.84 0.11 8.38
C GLU A 29 5.71 -0.94 7.27
N LEU A 30 4.48 -1.34 6.91
CA LEU A 30 4.28 -2.28 5.80
C LEU A 30 4.66 -1.67 4.45
N ILE A 31 4.30 -0.40 4.23
CA ILE A 31 4.66 0.32 3.00
C ILE A 31 6.17 0.52 2.94
N GLU A 32 6.80 0.89 4.06
CA GLU A 32 8.25 1.03 4.19
C GLU A 32 8.97 -0.30 3.96
N THR A 33 8.42 -1.42 4.43
CA THR A 33 8.96 -2.76 4.16
C THR A 33 8.94 -3.06 2.65
N GLY A 34 7.81 -2.78 2.00
CA GLY A 34 7.67 -2.92 0.55
C GLY A 34 8.66 -2.03 -0.21
N TYR A 35 8.74 -0.75 0.17
CA TYR A 35 9.65 0.24 -0.39
C TYR A 35 11.13 -0.15 -0.20
N GLY A 36 11.51 -0.51 1.02
CA GLY A 36 12.86 -0.94 1.37
C GLY A 36 13.30 -2.16 0.59
N SER A 37 12.37 -3.09 0.28
CA SER A 37 12.68 -4.22 -0.59
C SER A 37 13.03 -3.82 -2.03
N ILE A 38 12.42 -2.75 -2.55
CA ILE A 38 12.73 -2.19 -3.87
C ILE A 38 14.08 -1.48 -3.84
N VAL A 39 14.34 -0.69 -2.81
CA VAL A 39 15.61 0.03 -2.64
C VAL A 39 16.79 -0.93 -2.49
N ALA A 40 16.58 -2.04 -1.79
CA ALA A 40 17.60 -3.07 -1.57
C ALA A 40 17.85 -3.98 -2.78
N ASP A 41 16.96 -4.03 -3.76
CA ASP A 41 17.18 -4.82 -4.97
C ASP A 41 18.12 -4.07 -5.94
N GLU A 42 19.40 -4.44 -5.86
CA GLU A 42 20.48 -3.88 -6.68
C GLU A 42 20.27 -4.05 -8.19
N LYS A 43 19.32 -4.89 -8.64
CA LYS A 43 19.06 -5.14 -10.06
C LYS A 43 18.08 -4.14 -10.68
N ILE A 44 17.22 -3.51 -9.87
CA ILE A 44 16.15 -2.64 -10.40
C ILE A 44 16.71 -1.46 -11.19
N LEU A 45 17.65 -0.70 -10.60
CA LEU A 45 18.21 0.48 -11.27
C LEU A 45 19.03 0.11 -12.53
N PRO A 46 19.93 -0.91 -12.50
CA PRO A 46 20.63 -1.36 -13.70
C PRO A 46 19.69 -1.86 -14.82
N SER A 47 18.68 -2.66 -14.49
CA SER A 47 17.73 -3.19 -15.49
C SER A 47 16.89 -2.10 -16.15
N LEU A 48 16.69 -0.96 -15.47
CA LEU A 48 16.06 0.24 -16.02
C LEU A 48 17.07 1.28 -16.55
N SER A 49 18.38 0.99 -16.50
CA SER A 49 19.46 1.92 -16.86
C SER A 49 19.37 3.29 -16.15
N LEU A 50 18.88 3.31 -14.92
CA LEU A 50 18.72 4.52 -14.11
C LEU A 50 19.95 4.80 -13.26
N ARG A 51 20.29 6.09 -13.13
CA ARG A 51 21.40 6.59 -12.29
C ARG A 51 21.04 7.96 -11.71
N GLY A 52 21.69 8.32 -10.60
CA GLY A 52 21.52 9.63 -9.96
C GLY A 52 20.05 9.97 -9.71
N ASP A 53 19.65 11.17 -10.12
CA ASP A 53 18.31 11.72 -9.92
C ASP A 53 17.19 10.84 -10.50
N ALA A 54 17.44 10.15 -11.62
CA ALA A 54 16.44 9.26 -12.22
C ALA A 54 16.17 8.02 -11.35
N GLY A 55 17.19 7.53 -10.63
CA GLY A 55 17.03 6.46 -9.66
C GLY A 55 16.30 6.92 -8.40
N ALA A 56 16.66 8.08 -7.86
CA ALA A 56 15.96 8.68 -6.72
C ALA A 56 14.46 8.91 -7.03
N ARG A 57 14.18 9.38 -8.25
CA ARG A 57 12.81 9.58 -8.74
C ARG A 57 12.01 8.28 -8.83
N LEU A 58 12.64 7.18 -9.28
CA LEU A 58 11.97 5.87 -9.31
C LEU A 58 11.48 5.49 -7.91
N PHE A 59 12.33 5.66 -6.90
CA PHE A 59 11.97 5.32 -5.54
C PHE A 59 10.82 6.19 -5.02
N VAL A 60 10.78 7.49 -5.33
CA VAL A 60 9.62 8.34 -5.00
C VAL A 60 8.35 7.84 -5.70
N GLU A 61 8.39 7.60 -7.01
CA GLU A 61 7.22 7.12 -7.76
C GLU A 61 6.76 5.73 -7.26
N ALA A 62 7.69 4.85 -6.85
CA ALA A 62 7.39 3.56 -6.26
C ALA A 62 6.69 3.68 -4.89
N ALA A 63 7.19 4.56 -4.00
CA ALA A 63 6.54 4.82 -2.72
C ALA A 63 5.11 5.36 -2.89
N LEU A 64 4.89 6.26 -3.87
CA LEU A 64 3.56 6.78 -4.19
C LEU A 64 2.61 5.68 -4.68
N VAL A 65 3.09 4.76 -5.53
CA VAL A 65 2.32 3.59 -5.98
C VAL A 65 1.95 2.69 -4.80
N LEU A 66 2.89 2.41 -3.90
CA LEU A 66 2.65 1.58 -2.71
C LEU A 66 1.62 2.22 -1.77
N CYS A 67 1.70 3.53 -1.52
CA CYS A 67 0.69 4.24 -0.74
C CYS A 67 -0.71 4.09 -1.35
N TYR A 68 -0.81 4.27 -2.67
CA TYR A 68 -2.10 4.14 -3.36
C TYR A 68 -2.64 2.72 -3.28
N ASP A 69 -1.79 1.72 -3.53
CA ASP A 69 -2.18 0.31 -3.47
C ASP A 69 -2.58 -0.13 -2.05
N ALA A 70 -1.88 0.34 -1.03
CA ALA A 70 -2.26 0.11 0.36
C ALA A 70 -3.65 0.69 0.68
N MET A 71 -3.86 1.97 0.37
CA MET A 71 -5.11 2.67 0.72
C MET A 71 -6.30 2.17 -0.09
N ARG A 72 -6.14 1.88 -1.39
CA ARG A 72 -7.21 1.25 -2.18
C ARG A 72 -7.54 -0.15 -1.64
N THR A 73 -6.53 -0.93 -1.24
CA THR A 73 -6.71 -2.29 -0.69
C THR A 73 -7.46 -2.26 0.62
N TRP A 74 -7.16 -1.27 1.47
CA TRP A 74 -7.91 -1.07 2.69
C TRP A 74 -9.36 -0.64 2.41
N CYS A 75 -9.59 0.26 1.45
CA CYS A 75 -10.94 0.74 1.12
C CYS A 75 -11.85 -0.32 0.50
N LYS A 76 -11.26 -1.28 -0.22
CA LYS A 76 -12.00 -2.24 -1.05
C LYS A 76 -12.96 -3.07 -0.19
N GLY A 77 -14.23 -3.07 -0.58
CA GLY A 77 -15.28 -3.88 0.07
C GLY A 77 -15.73 -3.38 1.45
N ARG A 78 -15.21 -2.24 1.94
CA ARG A 78 -15.63 -1.69 3.22
C ARG A 78 -16.66 -0.57 3.07
N ARG A 79 -17.60 -0.52 4.01
CA ARG A 79 -18.53 0.60 4.17
C ARG A 79 -18.03 1.49 5.31
N VAL A 80 -17.05 2.33 5.01
CA VAL A 80 -16.50 3.33 5.94
C VAL A 80 -16.90 4.73 5.46
N PRO A 81 -17.27 5.67 6.34
CA PRO A 81 -17.54 7.04 5.95
C PRO A 81 -16.35 7.69 5.24
N ASP A 82 -16.62 8.49 4.20
CA ASP A 82 -15.59 9.17 3.41
C ASP A 82 -14.61 9.97 4.27
N LYS A 83 -15.11 10.62 5.32
CA LYS A 83 -14.28 11.39 6.25
C LYS A 83 -13.20 10.56 6.93
N ALA A 84 -13.53 9.35 7.39
CA ALA A 84 -12.57 8.46 8.04
C ALA A 84 -11.59 7.86 7.01
N ARG A 85 -12.08 7.51 5.82
CA ARG A 85 -11.23 7.07 4.70
C ARG A 85 -10.19 8.11 4.31
N ILE A 86 -10.64 9.34 4.02
CA ILE A 86 -9.77 10.45 3.63
C ILE A 86 -8.80 10.80 4.75
N SER A 87 -9.24 10.72 6.02
CA SER A 87 -8.35 10.97 7.15
C SER A 87 -7.24 9.93 7.25
N LEU A 88 -7.58 8.64 7.13
CA LEU A 88 -6.59 7.56 7.16
C LEU A 88 -5.62 7.66 5.99
N GLU A 89 -6.14 7.82 4.77
CA GLU A 89 -5.33 7.94 3.57
C GLU A 89 -4.32 9.09 3.66
N ASN A 90 -4.75 10.29 4.06
CA ASN A 90 -3.80 11.40 4.23
C ASN A 90 -2.76 11.11 5.32
N ALA A 91 -3.18 10.55 6.46
CA ALA A 91 -2.27 10.27 7.56
C ALA A 91 -1.21 9.22 7.19
N VAL A 92 -1.60 8.17 6.45
CA VAL A 92 -0.66 7.15 5.96
C VAL A 92 0.29 7.73 4.91
N VAL A 93 -0.20 8.57 3.99
CA VAL A 93 0.66 9.22 2.99
C VAL A 93 1.67 10.16 3.64
N ASP A 94 1.24 10.94 4.64
CA ASP A 94 2.14 11.82 5.40
C ASP A 94 3.18 10.98 6.19
N GLU A 95 2.76 9.89 6.83
CA GLU A 95 3.64 8.98 7.56
C GLU A 95 4.72 8.36 6.65
N VAL A 96 4.32 7.85 5.49
CA VAL A 96 5.26 7.28 4.51
C VAL A 96 6.17 8.36 3.95
N GLY A 97 5.65 9.56 3.66
CA GLY A 97 6.45 10.70 3.23
C GLY A 97 7.57 11.02 4.22
N ARG A 98 7.24 11.03 5.52
CA ARG A 98 8.21 11.24 6.60
C ARG A 98 9.27 10.14 6.66
N ARG A 99 8.87 8.87 6.53
CA ARG A 99 9.80 7.73 6.57
C ARG A 99 10.74 7.69 5.36
N VAL A 100 10.21 7.97 4.17
CA VAL A 100 10.94 7.83 2.91
C VAL A 100 11.80 9.06 2.60
N LEU A 101 11.30 10.27 2.85
CA LEU A 101 11.97 11.52 2.45
C LEU A 101 12.35 12.43 3.63
N GLY A 102 11.94 12.09 4.85
CA GLY A 102 12.11 12.94 6.03
C GLY A 102 10.98 13.95 6.22
N GLU A 103 10.91 14.53 7.43
CA GLU A 103 9.86 15.47 7.84
C GLU A 103 9.76 16.68 6.89
N GLU A 104 10.91 17.24 6.48
CA GLU A 104 10.98 18.46 5.68
C GLU A 104 10.35 18.30 4.28
N ALA A 105 10.40 17.10 3.71
CA ALA A 105 9.91 16.79 2.37
C ALA A 105 8.51 16.13 2.36
N THR A 106 7.91 15.90 3.53
CA THR A 106 6.61 15.21 3.66
C THR A 106 5.50 15.95 2.92
N GLY A 107 5.47 17.29 3.01
CA GLY A 107 4.48 18.11 2.30
C GLY A 107 4.56 17.98 0.78
N GLU A 108 5.76 17.86 0.23
CA GLU A 108 5.97 17.66 -1.21
C GLU A 108 5.51 16.28 -1.66
N PHE A 109 5.82 15.24 -0.87
CA PHE A 109 5.37 13.87 -1.12
C PHE A 109 3.84 13.78 -1.17
N SER A 110 3.15 14.35 -0.18
CA SER A 110 1.69 14.35 -0.11
C SER A 110 1.06 15.16 -1.24
N SER A 111 1.71 16.24 -1.69
CA SER A 111 1.30 16.98 -2.88
C SER A 111 1.43 16.12 -4.16
N LEU A 112 2.57 15.44 -4.34
CA LEU A 112 2.79 14.54 -5.48
C LEU A 112 1.75 13.42 -5.50
N TYR A 113 1.47 12.81 -4.34
CA TYR A 113 0.44 11.77 -4.21
C TYR A 113 -0.92 12.25 -4.72
N ARG A 114 -1.37 13.44 -4.30
CA ARG A 114 -2.64 14.01 -4.74
C ARG A 114 -2.67 14.27 -6.24
N VAL A 115 -1.56 14.75 -6.82
CA VAL A 115 -1.44 14.97 -8.27
C VAL A 115 -1.52 13.65 -9.05
N ARG A 116 -1.02 12.54 -8.49
CA ARG A 116 -1.05 11.22 -9.14
C ARG A 116 -2.33 10.42 -8.92
N LEU A 117 -3.15 10.79 -7.93
CA LEU A 117 -4.32 10.03 -7.51
C LEU A 117 -5.27 9.68 -8.66
N ALA A 118 -5.58 10.65 -9.54
CA ALA A 118 -6.48 10.43 -10.67
C ALA A 118 -5.93 9.38 -11.64
N LEU A 119 -4.62 9.40 -11.91
CA LEU A 119 -3.96 8.43 -12.77
C LEU A 119 -3.90 7.05 -12.12
N PHE A 120 -3.53 6.98 -10.84
CA PHE A 120 -3.51 5.70 -10.12
C PHE A 120 -4.89 5.05 -10.06
N SER A 121 -5.97 5.83 -9.94
CA SER A 121 -7.33 5.31 -9.99
C SER A 121 -7.75 4.73 -11.34
N GLN A 122 -7.10 5.13 -12.42
CA GLN A 122 -7.30 4.55 -13.75
C GLN A 122 -6.47 3.28 -13.94
N LEU A 123 -5.22 3.26 -13.44
CA LEU A 123 -4.31 2.12 -13.55
C LEU A 123 -4.70 0.96 -12.62
N MET A 124 -5.20 1.29 -11.43
CA MET A 124 -5.47 0.35 -10.35
C MET A 124 -6.85 0.63 -9.71
N PRO A 125 -7.96 0.41 -10.44
CA PRO A 125 -9.29 0.82 -9.99
C PRO A 125 -9.69 0.27 -8.61
N GLY A 126 -10.27 1.13 -7.76
CA GLY A 126 -10.73 0.75 -6.42
C GLY A 126 -12.06 -0.01 -6.38
N SER A 127 -12.75 -0.16 -7.53
CA SER A 127 -14.06 -0.78 -7.65
C SER A 127 -14.10 -1.82 -8.76
N GLY A 128 -14.60 -3.03 -8.46
CA GLY A 128 -14.79 -4.10 -9.43
C GLY A 128 -14.70 -5.49 -8.78
N LYS A 129 -15.23 -6.52 -9.47
CA LYS A 129 -14.88 -7.92 -9.18
C LYS A 129 -13.47 -8.15 -9.73
N THR A 130 -12.47 -7.98 -8.89
CA THR A 130 -11.08 -8.25 -9.27
C THR A 130 -10.74 -9.66 -8.81
N ASP A 131 -10.52 -10.57 -9.74
CA ASP A 131 -9.82 -11.81 -9.45
C ASP A 131 -8.31 -11.55 -9.31
N LYS A 132 -7.54 -12.59 -8.98
CA LYS A 132 -6.09 -12.46 -8.75
C LYS A 132 -5.36 -11.98 -10.02
N ASP A 133 -5.81 -12.39 -11.19
CA ASP A 133 -5.17 -12.07 -12.46
C ASP A 133 -5.35 -10.58 -12.79
N ALA A 134 -6.53 -10.01 -12.53
CA ALA A 134 -6.76 -8.58 -12.69
C ALA A 134 -5.88 -7.73 -11.75
N VAL A 135 -5.67 -8.14 -10.49
CA VAL A 135 -4.75 -7.43 -9.57
C VAL A 135 -3.32 -7.46 -10.09
N LEU A 136 -2.86 -8.62 -10.59
CA LEU A 136 -1.52 -8.73 -11.17
C LEU A 136 -1.35 -7.79 -12.37
N HIS A 137 -2.34 -7.74 -13.26
CA HIS A 137 -2.31 -6.81 -14.41
C HIS A 137 -2.27 -5.34 -13.99
N GLU A 138 -3.03 -4.96 -12.96
CA GLU A 138 -3.02 -3.61 -12.39
C GLU A 138 -1.64 -3.24 -11.83
N LEU A 139 -1.01 -4.13 -11.06
CA LEU A 139 0.32 -3.90 -10.48
C LEU A 139 1.43 -3.87 -11.54
N VAL A 140 1.32 -4.67 -12.60
CA VAL A 140 2.21 -4.57 -13.77
C VAL A 140 2.01 -3.21 -14.47
N GLY A 141 0.77 -2.75 -14.61
CA GLY A 141 0.47 -1.41 -15.13
C GLY A 141 1.12 -0.29 -14.29
N ALA A 142 1.08 -0.42 -12.97
CA ALA A 142 1.74 0.51 -12.05
C ALA A 142 3.27 0.48 -12.17
N ALA A 143 3.88 -0.70 -12.36
CA ALA A 143 5.32 -0.83 -12.61
C ALA A 143 5.75 -0.19 -13.93
N ARG A 144 4.98 -0.41 -15.01
CA ARG A 144 5.20 0.25 -16.31
C ARG A 144 5.11 1.76 -16.16
N TYR A 145 4.12 2.25 -15.42
CA TYR A 145 3.99 3.67 -15.12
C TYR A 145 5.24 4.22 -14.43
N ALA A 146 5.65 3.64 -13.29
CA ALA A 146 6.81 4.11 -12.53
C ALA A 146 8.10 4.11 -13.37
N ALA A 147 8.33 3.05 -14.16
CA ALA A 147 9.45 2.98 -15.10
C ALA A 147 9.39 4.12 -16.14
N SER A 148 8.23 4.34 -16.79
CA SER A 148 8.06 5.39 -17.81
C SER A 148 8.27 6.83 -17.30
N ARG A 149 8.17 7.05 -15.98
CA ARG A 149 8.42 8.37 -15.37
C ARG A 149 9.90 8.67 -15.18
N CYS A 150 10.75 7.65 -15.24
CA CYS A 150 12.14 7.72 -14.82
C CYS A 150 13.11 7.32 -15.93
N SER A 151 12.74 6.33 -16.74
CA SER A 151 13.50 5.88 -17.91
C SER A 151 13.13 6.71 -19.13
N SER A 152 14.14 7.05 -19.94
CA SER A 152 13.98 7.66 -21.25
C SER A 152 13.98 6.64 -22.39
N ARG A 153 14.11 5.34 -22.08
CA ARG A 153 14.13 4.25 -23.05
C ARG A 153 12.70 3.84 -23.40
N ASP A 154 12.56 3.18 -24.54
CA ASP A 154 11.31 2.52 -24.91
C ASP A 154 11.03 1.36 -23.94
N GLU A 155 9.74 1.08 -23.70
CA GLU A 155 9.29 0.08 -22.72
C GLU A 155 9.87 -1.31 -23.00
N GLU A 156 10.05 -1.68 -24.28
CA GLU A 156 10.61 -2.97 -24.69
C GLU A 156 12.04 -3.19 -24.18
N ARG A 157 12.76 -2.11 -23.85
CA ARG A 157 14.11 -2.16 -23.26
C ARG A 157 14.10 -2.17 -21.73
N ASP A 158 12.96 -1.89 -21.13
CA ASP A 158 12.76 -1.82 -19.68
C ASP A 158 12.03 -3.05 -19.11
N VAL A 159 11.68 -4.03 -19.95
CA VAL A 159 10.85 -5.20 -19.58
C VAL A 159 11.35 -5.91 -18.32
N GLU A 160 12.65 -6.19 -18.22
CA GLU A 160 13.22 -6.86 -17.04
C GLU A 160 13.02 -6.02 -15.76
N GLY A 161 13.32 -4.72 -15.82
CA GLY A 161 13.15 -3.82 -14.69
C GLY A 161 11.69 -3.63 -14.28
N ILE A 162 10.79 -3.57 -15.27
CA ILE A 162 9.34 -3.52 -15.04
C ILE A 162 8.86 -4.80 -14.36
N GLN A 163 9.33 -5.97 -14.78
CA GLN A 163 8.98 -7.26 -14.17
C GLN A 163 9.48 -7.36 -12.72
N LEU A 164 10.72 -6.94 -12.46
CA LEU A 164 11.26 -6.88 -11.10
C LEU A 164 10.42 -5.97 -10.22
N LEU A 165 10.14 -4.75 -10.67
CA LEU A 165 9.34 -3.78 -9.92
C LEU A 165 7.91 -4.30 -9.65
N ALA A 166 7.27 -4.91 -10.66
CA ALA A 166 5.95 -5.52 -10.49
C ALA A 166 5.97 -6.66 -9.45
N LEU A 167 7.02 -7.48 -9.41
CA LEU A 167 7.18 -8.54 -8.41
C LEU A 167 7.26 -7.95 -7.00
N HIS A 168 7.98 -6.84 -6.81
CA HIS A 168 8.01 -6.14 -5.52
C HIS A 168 6.64 -5.58 -5.13
N PHE A 169 5.92 -4.96 -6.07
CA PHE A 169 4.56 -4.48 -5.82
C PHE A 169 3.61 -5.61 -5.44
N VAL A 170 3.68 -6.77 -6.11
CA VAL A 170 2.88 -7.96 -5.76
C VAL A 170 3.20 -8.46 -4.34
N ARG A 171 4.46 -8.47 -3.96
CA ARG A 171 4.88 -8.89 -2.59
C ARG A 171 4.36 -7.92 -1.53
N ALA A 172 4.48 -6.61 -1.76
CA ALA A 172 3.95 -5.61 -0.84
C ALA A 172 2.41 -5.67 -0.76
N HIS A 173 1.73 -5.84 -1.89
CA HIS A 173 0.28 -6.00 -1.96
C HIS A 173 -0.22 -7.16 -1.10
N ALA A 174 0.51 -8.28 -1.05
CA ALA A 174 0.16 -9.41 -0.20
C ALA A 174 0.16 -9.04 1.29
N LEU A 175 1.09 -8.19 1.74
CA LEU A 175 1.12 -7.68 3.12
C LEU A 175 -0.08 -6.76 3.38
N PHE A 176 -0.41 -5.89 2.42
CA PHE A 176 -1.57 -4.99 2.53
C PHE A 176 -2.89 -5.76 2.60
N LEU A 177 -3.02 -6.85 1.83
CA LEU A 177 -4.15 -7.76 1.89
C LEU A 177 -4.26 -8.42 3.26
N GLN A 178 -3.14 -8.85 3.86
CA GLN A 178 -3.16 -9.46 5.19
C GLN A 178 -3.65 -8.48 6.26
N LEU A 179 -3.08 -7.27 6.32
CA LEU A 179 -3.53 -6.28 7.29
C LEU A 179 -5.00 -5.89 7.05
N SER A 180 -5.39 -5.69 5.79
CA SER A 180 -6.79 -5.36 5.47
C SER A 180 -7.73 -6.51 5.84
N ALA A 181 -7.44 -7.77 5.48
CA ALA A 181 -8.31 -8.89 5.81
C ALA A 181 -8.50 -9.06 7.34
N ASN A 182 -7.48 -8.69 8.12
CA ASN A 182 -7.45 -8.91 9.56
C ASN A 182 -7.80 -7.66 10.39
N SER A 183 -8.08 -6.52 9.76
CA SER A 183 -8.46 -5.30 10.46
C SER A 183 -9.91 -4.90 10.18
N ILE A 184 -10.60 -4.35 11.18
CA ILE A 184 -11.91 -3.71 11.02
C ILE A 184 -11.95 -2.40 11.82
N PRO A 185 -12.62 -1.34 11.32
CA PRO A 185 -12.85 -0.15 12.13
C PRO A 185 -13.75 -0.46 13.33
N ASP A 186 -13.42 0.08 14.50
CA ASP A 186 -14.25 -0.01 15.70
C ASP A 186 -15.56 0.77 15.50
N GLY A 187 -16.69 0.07 15.55
CA GLY A 187 -18.02 0.66 15.34
C GLY A 187 -18.36 1.79 16.32
N ASN A 188 -17.73 1.84 17.49
CA ASN A 188 -17.93 2.91 18.46
C ASN A 188 -17.25 4.23 18.06
N THR A 189 -16.24 4.15 17.18
CA THR A 189 -15.42 5.30 16.79
C THR A 189 -15.41 5.55 15.28
N ILE A 190 -16.03 4.68 14.46
CA ILE A 190 -16.04 4.75 12.99
C ILE A 190 -16.61 6.06 12.41
N LEU A 191 -17.46 6.77 13.17
CA LEU A 191 -18.02 8.07 12.76
C LEU A 191 -17.08 9.25 13.07
N PHE A 192 -16.01 9.02 13.83
CA PHE A 192 -15.01 10.03 14.14
C PHE A 192 -14.00 10.19 13.00
N LYS A 193 -13.29 11.34 13.00
CA LYS A 193 -12.22 11.60 12.04
C LYS A 193 -11.07 10.58 12.19
N LYS A 194 -10.77 10.23 13.44
CA LYS A 194 -9.74 9.28 13.85
C LYS A 194 -10.40 8.07 14.55
N PRO A 195 -10.91 7.09 13.80
CA PRO A 195 -11.45 5.86 14.39
C PRO A 195 -10.34 4.98 14.96
N ARG A 196 -10.70 4.08 15.87
CA ARG A 196 -9.85 2.96 16.31
C ARG A 196 -10.05 1.75 15.41
N PHE A 197 -9.14 0.79 15.48
CA PHE A 197 -9.12 -0.39 14.64
C PHE A 197 -8.91 -1.65 15.46
N ILE A 198 -9.76 -2.65 15.23
CA ILE A 198 -9.57 -3.99 15.78
C ILE A 198 -8.76 -4.77 14.76
N VAL A 199 -7.58 -5.26 15.16
CA VAL A 199 -6.69 -6.09 14.35
C VAL A 199 -6.62 -7.48 14.97
N ARG A 200 -6.75 -8.50 14.13
CA ARG A 200 -6.71 -9.92 14.51
C ARG A 200 -5.41 -10.53 14.02
N GLU A 201 -4.87 -11.52 14.74
CA GLU A 201 -3.87 -12.39 14.14
C GLU A 201 -4.51 -13.19 12.99
N GLY A 202 -3.91 -13.12 11.81
CA GLY A 202 -4.31 -13.93 10.65
C GLY A 202 -3.97 -15.41 10.88
N GLU A 203 -4.83 -16.31 10.39
CA GLU A 203 -4.53 -17.75 10.31
C GLU A 203 -3.52 -18.08 9.19
#